data_AF-A0A9Q6S742-F1
#
_entry.id   AF-A0A9Q6S742-F1
#
_cell.length_a   1.000
_cell.length_b   1.000
_cell.length_c   1.000
_cell.angle_alpha   90.00
_cell.angle_beta   90.00
_cell.angle_gamma   90.00
#
_symmetry.space_group_name_H-M   'P 1'
#
loop_
_entity.id
_entity.type
_entity.pdbx_description
1 polymer ?
#
loop_
_entity_poly.entity_id
_entity_poly.type
_entity_poly.pdbx_seq_one_letter_code
_entity_poly.pdbx_strand_id
1 'polypeptide(L)' 'MGVVLESMRLAEREIVRGDVIEVRSDAFVRFERDTHFLSYRKNESRVEKVAAFTHWLLGRAGQGENAPPR' A
#
# COMPACT_ATOMS: atom_id res chain seq x y z
N MET A 1 -7.65 -12.61 -24.75
CA MET A 1 -6.78 -12.69 -23.55
C MET A 1 -5.56 -11.80 -23.77
N GLY A 2 -5.05 -11.15 -22.72
CA GLY A 2 -3.94 -10.20 -22.82
C GLY A 2 -3.05 -10.21 -21.58
N VAL A 3 -1.98 -9.42 -21.63
CA VAL A 3 -1.01 -9.24 -20.53
C VAL A 3 -1.14 -7.81 -20.01
N VAL A 4 -1.08 -7.62 -18.70
CA VAL A 4 -1.16 -6.31 -18.04
C VAL A 4 0.00 -6.13 -17.07
N LEU A 5 0.50 -4.89 -16.95
CA LEU A 5 1.42 -4.49 -15.89
C LEU A 5 0.59 -3.85 -14.78
N GLU A 6 0.53 -4.51 -13.63
CA GLU A 6 -0.31 -4.08 -12.50
C GLU A 6 0.46 -4.14 -11.18
N SER A 7 0.02 -3.32 -10.22
CA SER A 7 0.50 -3.35 -8.85
C SER A 7 0.12 -4.65 -8.15
N MET A 8 1.04 -5.19 -7.35
CA MET A 8 0.80 -6.42 -6.56
C MET A 8 -0.45 -6.30 -5.69
N ARG A 9 -0.67 -5.14 -5.07
CA ARG A 9 -1.84 -4.89 -4.21
C ARG A 9 -3.16 -5.08 -4.94
N LEU A 10 -3.23 -4.74 -6.23
CA LEU A 10 -4.47 -4.89 -6.99
C LEU A 10 -4.64 -6.32 -7.52
N ALA A 11 -3.56 -6.98 -7.93
CA ALA A 11 -3.59 -8.32 -8.51
C ALA A 11 -3.59 -9.47 -7.47
N GLU A 12 -3.34 -9.18 -6.18
CA GLU A 12 -3.17 -10.19 -5.13
C GLU A 12 -4.35 -11.16 -5.03
N ARG A 13 -5.59 -10.66 -5.13
CA ARG A 13 -6.79 -11.49 -5.03
C ARG A 13 -6.93 -12.43 -6.21
N GLU A 14 -6.71 -11.91 -7.41
CA GLU A 14 -6.77 -12.65 -8.67
C GLU A 14 -5.66 -13.69 -8.75
N ILE A 15 -4.46 -13.39 -8.24
CA ILE A 15 -3.35 -14.34 -8.13
C ILE A 15 -3.70 -15.47 -7.16
N VAL A 16 -4.21 -15.15 -5.96
CA VAL A 16 -4.61 -16.16 -4.97
C VAL A 16 -5.72 -17.08 -5.48
N ARG A 17 -6.66 -16.54 -6.28
CA ARG A 17 -7.72 -17.33 -6.93
C ARG A 17 -7.24 -18.12 -8.15
N GLY A 18 -6.08 -17.79 -8.71
CA GLY A 18 -5.56 -18.39 -9.94
C GLY A 18 -6.18 -17.83 -11.22
N ASP A 19 -6.91 -16.72 -11.14
CA ASP A 19 -7.49 -16.03 -12.31
C ASP A 19 -6.41 -15.39 -13.20
N VAL A 20 -5.27 -15.05 -12.59
CA VAL A 20 -4.09 -14.49 -13.26
C VAL A 20 -2.82 -15.19 -12.77
N ILE A 21 -1.79 -15.20 -13.62
CA ILE A 21 -0.45 -15.70 -13.28
C ILE A 21 0.58 -14.61 -13.46
N GLU A 22 1.61 -14.60 -12.62
CA GLU A 22 2.74 -13.68 -12.77
C GLU A 22 3.64 -14.13 -13.92
N VAL A 23 3.84 -13.26 -14.91
CA VAL A 23 4.83 -13.46 -15.98
C VAL A 23 6.11 -12.74 -15.59
N ARG A 24 7.14 -13.49 -15.20
CA ARG A 24 8.45 -12.92 -14.83
C ARG A 24 9.28 -12.66 -16.09
N SER A 25 9.78 -11.44 -16.24
CA SER A 25 10.82 -11.08 -17.21
C SER A 25 11.83 -10.18 -16.51
N ASP A 26 13.09 -10.41 -16.80
CA ASP A 26 14.23 -9.56 -16.43
C ASP A 26 14.16 -8.15 -17.05
N ALA A 27 13.30 -7.94 -18.05
CA ALA A 27 13.06 -6.64 -18.66
C ALA A 27 12.26 -5.66 -17.77
N PHE A 28 11.58 -6.15 -16.73
CA PHE A 28 10.78 -5.29 -15.84
C PHE A 28 11.43 -5.10 -14.47
N VAL A 29 11.78 -3.86 -14.16
CA VAL A 29 12.33 -3.50 -12.85
C VAL A 29 11.19 -3.41 -11.83
N ARG A 30 11.25 -4.24 -10.79
CA ARG A 30 10.35 -4.12 -9.65
C ARG A 30 10.71 -2.85 -8.88
N PHE A 31 9.71 -2.02 -8.62
CA PHE A 31 9.86 -0.83 -7.79
C PHE A 31 8.73 -0.75 -6.78
N GLU A 32 9.01 -0.08 -5.67
CA GLU A 32 8.03 0.24 -4.64
C GLU A 32 7.68 1.71 -4.74
N ARG A 33 6.42 2.03 -4.44
CA ARG A 33 5.91 3.41 -4.45
C ARG A 33 5.00 3.62 -3.27
N ASP A 34 5.28 4.68 -2.52
CA ASP A 34 4.37 5.16 -1.48
C ASP A 34 3.03 5.54 -2.13
N THR A 35 1.98 4.83 -1.74
CA THR A 35 0.62 5.03 -2.26
C THR A 35 -0.29 5.75 -1.26
N HIS A 36 0.11 5.79 0.02
CA HIS A 36 -0.69 6.36 1.09
C HIS A 36 0.12 7.42 1.82
N PHE A 37 -0.41 8.63 1.88
CA PHE A 37 0.22 9.77 2.55
C PHE A 37 -0.73 10.31 3.60
N LEU A 38 -0.23 10.51 4.82
CA LEU A 38 -0.93 11.29 5.84
C LEU A 38 -0.45 12.73 5.77
N SER A 39 -1.37 13.67 5.62
CA SER A 39 -1.06 15.10 5.58
C SER A 39 -2.08 15.90 6.39
N TYR A 40 -1.57 16.78 7.24
CA TYR A 40 -2.36 17.71 8.05
C TYR A 40 -1.53 18.98 8.27
N ARG A 41 -2.18 20.09 8.62
CA ARG A 41 -1.47 21.35 8.82
C ARG A 41 -0.60 21.27 10.07
N LYS A 42 0.65 21.75 9.98
CA LYS A 42 1.61 21.72 11.10
C LYS A 42 1.09 22.42 12.36
N ASN A 43 0.38 23.54 12.21
CA ASN A 43 -0.22 24.28 13.32
C ASN A 43 -1.41 23.53 13.96
N GLU A 44 -2.02 22.57 13.27
CA GLU A 44 -3.11 21.75 13.79
C GLU A 44 -2.62 20.49 14.53
N SER A 45 -1.30 20.23 14.55
CA SER A 45 -0.69 19.08 15.27
C SER A 45 -1.01 19.02 16.76
N ARG A 46 -1.27 20.18 17.39
CA ARG A 46 -1.60 20.29 18.82
C ARG A 46 -3.11 20.26 19.09
N VAL A 47 -3.94 20.25 18.04
CA VAL A 47 -5.39 20.14 18.20
C VAL A 47 -5.69 18.69 18.58
N GLU A 48 -6.28 18.50 19.76
CA GLU A 48 -6.48 17.18 20.38
C GLU A 48 -7.13 16.16 19.44
N LYS A 49 -8.21 16.55 18.74
CA LYS A 49 -8.89 15.66 17.77
C LYS A 49 -7.98 15.22 16.62
N VAL A 50 -7.08 16.10 16.15
CA VAL A 50 -6.16 15.79 15.04
C VAL A 50 -5.06 14.83 15.52
N ALA A 51 -4.53 15.08 16.72
CA ALA A 51 -3.56 14.20 17.36
C ALA A 51 -4.17 12.81 17.62
N ALA A 52 -5.37 12.75 18.20
CA ALA A 52 -6.08 11.50 18.49
C ALA A 52 -6.37 10.70 17.20
N PHE A 53 -6.88 11.36 16.15
CA PHE A 53 -7.15 10.70 14.88
C PHE A 53 -5.87 10.20 14.20
N THR A 54 -4.80 11.01 14.19
CA THR A 54 -3.52 10.61 13.61
C THR A 54 -2.93 9.43 14.35
N HIS A 55 -2.95 9.45 15.69
CA HIS A 55 -2.46 8.35 16.50
C HIS A 55 -3.25 7.06 16.25
N TRP A 56 -4.58 7.15 16.26
CA TRP A 56 -5.46 6.02 15.93
C TRP A 56 -5.20 5.49 14.52
N LEU A 57 -5.10 6.38 13.53
CA LEU A 57 -4.88 6.01 12.13
C LEU A 57 -3.54 5.31 11.96
N LEU A 58 -2.46 5.83 12.57
CA LEU A 58 -1.13 5.21 12.51
C LEU A 58 -1.08 3.86 13.23
N GLY A 59 -1.91 3.64 14.26
CA GLY A 59 -2.06 2.32 14.89
C GLY A 59 -2.80 1.30 14.02
N ARG A 60 -3.59 1.76 13.03
CA ARG A 60 -4.35 0.89 12.11
C ARG A 60 -3.70 0.77 10.73
N ALA A 61 -3.06 1.83 10.26
CA ALA A 61 -2.36 1.88 9.00
C ALA A 61 -1.15 0.93 9.07
N GLY A 62 -1.01 0.05 8.07
CA GLY A 62 0.03 -0.98 8.06
C GLY A 62 -0.37 -2.30 8.70
N GLN A 63 -1.60 -2.47 9.21
CA GLN A 63 -2.14 -3.79 9.58
C GLN A 63 -2.73 -4.58 8.39
N GLY A 64 -2.35 -4.20 7.17
CA GLY A 64 -2.49 -5.08 6.00
C GLY A 64 -1.27 -6.00 5.95
N GLU A 65 -1.52 -7.29 5.77
CA GLU A 65 -0.67 -8.49 5.92
C GLU A 65 0.69 -8.52 5.16
N ASN A 66 1.19 -7.39 4.63
CA ASN A 66 2.33 -7.36 3.71
C ASN A 66 3.25 -6.15 3.95
N ALA A 67 3.72 -5.96 5.19
CA ALA A 67 4.80 -5.03 5.48
C ALA A 67 6.16 -5.71 5.21
N PRO A 68 7.04 -5.16 4.34
CA PRO A 68 8.38 -5.72 4.14
C PRO A 68 9.23 -5.58 5.43
N PRO A 69 10.18 -6.50 5.67
CA PRO A 69 11.06 -6.43 6.84
C PRO A 69 11.92 -5.17 6.80
N ARG A 70 12.08 -4.55 7.98
CA ARG A 70 12.95 -3.38 8.22
C ARG A 70 14.42 -3.70 8.05
#